data_AF-A0A7T1WTN7-F1
#
_entry.id   AF-A0A7T1WTN7-F1
#
_cell.length_a   1.000
_cell.length_b   1.000
_cell.length_c   1.000
_cell.angle_alpha   90.00
_cell.angle_beta   90.00
_cell.angle_gamma   90.00
#
_symmetry.space_group_name_H-M   'P 1'
#
loop_
_entity.id
_entity.type
_entity.pdbx_description
1 polymer ?
#
loop_
_entity_poly.entity_id
_entity_poly.type
_entity_poly.pdbx_seq_one_letter_code
_entity_poly.pdbx_strand_id
1 'polypeptide(L)'
;MAPTKELTANWLGALAVGLGDLLDHSLREESGLDPAGVAAVLTVRARPGQSVSDLAATLAMTHSGCVRVVGRLVDSGLLLRGPGPDGRTRGLRLTEAGEDAGRRMLRARREALEGVVGRLSPEETGSLERALRAVLPHLPGDRTSARRICRLCEHAVCRGDDCVVSVAAGG
;
A
#
# COMPACT_ATOMS: atom_id res chain seq x y z
N MET A 1 25.27 24.32 10.06
CA MET A 1 24.00 24.88 10.57
C MET A 1 23.17 23.72 11.08
N ALA A 2 22.63 23.77 12.30
CA ALA A 2 21.84 22.67 12.85
C ALA A 2 20.50 22.54 12.08
N PRO A 3 19.98 21.32 11.88
CA PRO A 3 18.69 21.12 11.21
C PRO A 3 17.57 21.79 12.00
N THR A 4 16.70 22.54 11.31
CA THR A 4 15.47 23.09 11.91
C THR A 4 14.30 22.14 11.69
N LYS A 5 13.36 22.10 12.64
CA LYS A 5 12.16 21.28 12.50
C LYS A 5 11.28 21.72 11.33
N GLU A 6 11.25 23.02 11.04
CA GLU A 6 10.48 23.60 9.95
C GLU A 6 11.01 23.17 8.56
N LEU A 7 12.32 23.28 8.33
CA LEU A 7 12.91 22.83 7.07
C LEU A 7 12.72 21.32 6.88
N THR A 8 12.93 20.55 7.95
CA THR A 8 12.73 19.10 7.93
C THR A 8 11.29 18.73 7.60
N ALA A 9 10.31 19.43 8.17
CA ALA A 9 8.89 19.20 7.90
C ALA A 9 8.53 19.53 6.43
N ASN A 10 9.05 20.63 5.88
CA ASN A 10 8.83 20.97 4.47
C ASN A 10 9.44 19.93 3.53
N TRP A 11 10.65 19.45 3.81
CA TRP A 11 11.28 18.39 3.02
C TRP A 11 10.56 17.05 3.14
N LEU A 12 10.03 16.71 4.32
CA LEU A 12 9.21 15.51 4.49
C LEU A 12 7.93 15.59 3.64
N GLY A 13 7.30 16.78 3.56
CA GLY A 13 6.17 17.02 2.67
C GLY A 13 6.54 16.89 1.19
N ALA A 14 7.64 17.50 0.77
CA ALA A 14 8.13 17.39 -0.61
C ALA A 14 8.46 15.93 -1.00
N LEU A 15 9.10 15.19 -0.09
CA LEU A 15 9.40 13.77 -0.28
C LEU A 15 8.13 12.94 -0.39
N ALA A 16 7.11 13.19 0.44
CA ALA A 16 5.85 12.46 0.40
C ALA A 16 5.14 12.64 -0.96
N VAL A 17 5.11 13.86 -1.50
CA VAL A 17 4.54 14.14 -2.82
C VAL A 17 5.37 13.47 -3.92
N GLY A 18 6.69 13.69 -3.95
CA GLY A 18 7.55 13.15 -5.01
C GLY A 18 7.58 11.62 -5.04
N LEU A 19 7.61 10.95 -3.88
CA LEU A 19 7.50 9.49 -3.81
C LEU A 19 6.10 9.00 -4.20
N GLY A 20 5.05 9.75 -3.86
CA GLY A 20 3.69 9.47 -4.30
C GLY A 20 3.60 9.44 -5.83
N ASP A 21 4.07 10.50 -6.49
CA ASP A 21 4.06 10.63 -7.95
C ASP A 21 4.90 9.55 -8.63
N LEU A 22 6.10 9.26 -8.10
CA LEU A 22 6.98 8.21 -8.59
C LEU A 22 6.31 6.84 -8.55
N LEU A 23 5.68 6.50 -7.42
CA LEU A 23 4.99 5.22 -7.25
C LEU A 23 3.76 5.13 -8.15
N ASP A 24 2.96 6.19 -8.21
CA ASP A 24 1.78 6.28 -9.07
C ASP A 24 2.15 6.09 -10.54
N HIS A 25 3.24 6.70 -11.01
CA HIS A 25 3.74 6.51 -12.36
C HIS A 25 4.19 5.06 -12.61
N SER A 26 5.09 4.54 -11.76
CA SER A 26 5.66 3.19 -11.93
C SER A 26 4.60 2.09 -11.91
N LEU A 27 3.60 2.22 -11.02
CA LEU A 27 2.52 1.25 -10.89
C LEU A 27 1.52 1.32 -12.05
N ARG A 28 1.24 2.52 -12.56
CA ARG A 28 0.40 2.69 -13.76
C ARG A 28 1.08 2.13 -15.00
N GLU A 29 2.38 2.38 -15.19
CA GLU A 29 3.12 1.85 -16.33
C GLU A 29 3.16 0.32 -16.32
N GLU A 30 3.40 -0.31 -15.17
CA GLU A 30 3.46 -1.77 -15.07
C GLU A 30 2.09 -2.46 -15.24
N SER A 31 1.02 -1.85 -14.72
CA SER A 31 -0.29 -2.52 -14.63
C SER A 31 -1.33 -2.06 -15.66
N GLY A 32 -1.18 -0.85 -16.21
CA GLY A 32 -2.23 -0.18 -16.99
C GLY A 32 -3.47 0.21 -16.18
N LEU A 33 -3.46 0.07 -14.85
CA LEU A 33 -4.60 0.36 -13.97
C LEU A 33 -4.55 1.79 -13.44
N ASP A 34 -5.73 2.35 -13.13
CA ASP A 34 -5.83 3.57 -12.34
C ASP A 34 -5.37 3.32 -10.88
N PRO A 35 -5.06 4.38 -10.09
CA PRO A 35 -4.59 4.20 -8.71
C PRO A 35 -5.53 3.40 -7.81
N ALA A 36 -6.84 3.54 -8.04
CA ALA A 36 -7.85 2.81 -7.30
C ALA A 36 -7.81 1.31 -7.62
N GLY A 37 -7.62 0.94 -8.89
CA GLY A 37 -7.45 -0.44 -9.34
C GLY A 37 -6.17 -1.06 -8.78
N VAL A 38 -5.04 -0.35 -8.86
CA VAL A 38 -3.75 -0.78 -8.26
C VAL A 38 -3.93 -1.06 -6.77
N ALA A 39 -4.46 -0.08 -6.03
CA ALA A 39 -4.64 -0.21 -4.59
C ALA A 39 -5.62 -1.34 -4.24
N ALA A 40 -6.67 -1.55 -5.04
CA ALA A 40 -7.61 -2.65 -4.84
C ALA A 40 -6.97 -4.03 -5.04
N VAL A 41 -6.19 -4.23 -6.12
CA VAL A 41 -5.49 -5.50 -6.36
C VAL A 41 -4.50 -5.79 -5.25
N LEU A 42 -3.65 -4.82 -4.88
CA LEU A 42 -2.65 -5.02 -3.82
C LEU A 42 -3.29 -5.24 -2.43
N THR A 43 -4.40 -4.57 -2.13
CA THR A 43 -5.12 -4.76 -0.88
C THR A 43 -5.80 -6.13 -0.81
N VAL A 44 -6.44 -6.59 -1.90
CA VAL A 44 -7.04 -7.93 -1.97
C VAL A 44 -5.98 -9.01 -1.91
N ARG A 45 -4.82 -8.82 -2.56
CA ARG A 45 -3.65 -9.70 -2.43
C ARG A 45 -3.23 -9.89 -0.98
N ALA A 46 -3.11 -8.78 -0.24
CA ALA A 46 -2.64 -8.79 1.14
C ALA A 46 -3.66 -9.44 2.09
N ARG A 47 -4.95 -9.38 1.76
CA ARG A 47 -6.06 -9.93 2.56
C ARG A 47 -7.11 -10.61 1.68
N PRO A 48 -6.85 -11.84 1.19
CA PRO A 48 -7.80 -12.58 0.38
C PRO A 48 -9.06 -12.93 1.18
N GLY A 49 -10.22 -12.84 0.54
CA GLY A 49 -11.53 -13.15 1.12
C GLY A 49 -12.22 -11.98 1.82
N GLN A 50 -11.60 -10.80 1.91
CA GLN A 50 -12.24 -9.63 2.52
C GLN A 50 -13.47 -9.14 1.75
N SER A 51 -14.38 -8.46 2.44
CA SER A 51 -15.59 -7.90 1.84
C SER A 51 -15.29 -6.64 1.02
N VAL A 52 -16.24 -6.24 0.16
CA VAL A 52 -16.18 -4.94 -0.55
C VAL A 52 -16.19 -3.76 0.44
N SER A 53 -16.89 -3.89 1.56
CA SER A 53 -16.92 -2.87 2.62
C SER A 53 -15.56 -2.70 3.29
N ASP A 54 -14.86 -3.79 3.59
CA ASP A 54 -13.50 -3.75 4.16
C ASP A 54 -12.51 -3.10 3.19
N LEU A 55 -12.65 -3.44 1.90
CA LEU A 55 -11.85 -2.84 0.84
C LEU A 55 -12.12 -1.33 0.74
N ALA A 56 -13.39 -0.93 0.74
CA ALA A 56 -13.78 0.49 0.68
C ALA A 56 -13.19 1.30 1.85
N ALA A 57 -13.26 0.77 3.07
CA ALA A 57 -12.68 1.39 4.26
C ALA A 57 -11.15 1.57 4.13
N THR A 58 -10.45 0.51 3.66
CA THR A 58 -8.99 0.53 3.47
C THR A 58 -8.56 1.53 2.40
N LEU A 59 -9.32 1.62 1.30
CA LEU A 59 -9.05 2.53 0.19
C LEU A 59 -9.56 3.97 0.42
N ALA A 60 -10.20 4.25 1.55
CA ALA A 60 -10.88 5.53 1.82
C ALA A 60 -11.93 5.90 0.75
N MET A 61 -12.64 4.91 0.23
CA MET A 61 -13.64 5.08 -0.83
C MET A 61 -15.06 4.93 -0.28
N THR A 62 -16.02 5.53 -0.96
CA THR A 62 -17.43 5.18 -0.75
C THR A 62 -17.68 3.74 -1.18
N HIS A 63 -18.66 3.07 -0.55
CA HIS A 63 -19.01 1.70 -0.91
C HIS A 63 -19.37 1.57 -2.39
N SER A 64 -20.20 2.49 -2.93
CA SER A 64 -20.59 2.49 -4.35
C SER A 64 -19.40 2.74 -5.30
N GLY A 65 -18.44 3.59 -4.90
CA GLY A 65 -17.18 3.76 -5.61
C GLY A 65 -16.37 2.47 -5.68
N CYS A 66 -16.23 1.78 -4.54
CA CYS A 66 -15.51 0.52 -4.43
C CYS A 66 -16.16 -0.60 -5.26
N VAL A 67 -17.50 -0.72 -5.24
CA VAL A 67 -18.25 -1.67 -6.08
C VAL A 67 -17.93 -1.50 -7.56
N ARG A 68 -17.83 -0.25 -8.05
CA ARG A 68 -17.47 0.03 -9.45
C ARG A 68 -16.05 -0.38 -9.79
N VAL A 69 -15.08 -0.11 -8.91
CA VAL A 69 -13.69 -0.56 -9.09
C VAL A 69 -13.62 -2.08 -9.14
N VAL A 70 -14.26 -2.75 -8.18
CA VAL A 70 -14.32 -4.21 -8.12
C VAL A 70 -14.99 -4.77 -9.37
N GLY A 71 -16.07 -4.16 -9.87
CA GLY A 71 -16.71 -4.56 -11.13
C GLY A 71 -15.73 -4.58 -12.30
N ARG A 72 -15.04 -3.45 -12.55
CA ARG A 72 -14.03 -3.37 -13.63
C ARG A 72 -12.90 -4.39 -13.49
N LEU A 73 -12.45 -4.66 -12.26
CA LEU A 73 -11.40 -5.64 -12.00
C LEU A 73 -11.88 -7.09 -12.18
N VAL A 74 -13.16 -7.37 -11.92
CA VAL A 74 -13.77 -8.68 -12.24
C VAL A 74 -13.94 -8.83 -13.75
N ASP A 75 -14.42 -7.79 -14.42
CA ASP A 75 -14.62 -7.80 -15.89
C ASP A 75 -13.30 -7.94 -16.66
N SER A 76 -12.19 -7.41 -16.11
CA SER A 76 -10.83 -7.60 -16.64
C SER A 76 -10.15 -8.89 -16.18
N GLY A 77 -10.84 -9.74 -15.42
CA GLY A 77 -10.33 -11.05 -15.00
C GLY A 77 -9.22 -11.00 -13.96
N LEU A 78 -9.06 -9.90 -13.23
CA LEU A 78 -8.07 -9.75 -12.14
C LEU A 78 -8.63 -10.12 -10.77
N LEU A 79 -9.94 -9.96 -10.58
CA LEU A 79 -10.65 -10.33 -9.36
C LEU A 79 -11.74 -11.35 -9.63
N LEU A 80 -12.09 -12.11 -8.59
CA LEU A 80 -13.29 -12.92 -8.54
C LEU A 80 -14.03 -12.69 -7.22
N ARG A 81 -15.36 -12.77 -7.29
CA ARG A 81 -16.24 -12.76 -6.12
C ARG A 81 -16.53 -14.21 -5.74
N GLY A 82 -16.24 -14.58 -4.50
CA GLY A 82 -16.47 -15.94 -4.00
C GLY A 82 -17.05 -15.92 -2.59
N PRO A 83 -17.33 -17.09 -1.99
CA PRO A 83 -17.64 -17.17 -0.57
C PRO A 83 -16.48 -16.57 0.25
N GLY A 84 -16.84 -15.74 1.22
CA GLY A 84 -15.94 -15.19 2.22
C GLY A 84 -15.56 -16.26 3.26
N PRO A 85 -14.72 -15.91 4.25
CA PRO A 85 -14.19 -16.86 5.23
C PRO A 85 -15.26 -17.62 6.03
N ASP A 86 -16.44 -17.02 6.21
CA ASP A 86 -17.58 -17.57 6.94
C ASP A 86 -18.60 -18.29 6.04
N GLY A 87 -18.36 -18.36 4.73
CA GLY A 87 -19.27 -18.94 3.73
C GLY A 87 -20.57 -18.15 3.51
N ARG A 88 -20.84 -17.12 4.31
CA ARG A 88 -22.07 -16.30 4.28
C ARG A 88 -21.86 -14.96 3.61
N THR A 89 -20.66 -14.40 3.73
CA THR A 89 -20.25 -13.16 3.06
C THR A 89 -19.75 -13.46 1.64
N ARG A 90 -19.86 -12.49 0.73
CA ARG A 90 -19.18 -12.54 -0.58
C ARG A 90 -17.82 -11.85 -0.44
N GLY A 91 -16.76 -12.64 -0.40
CA GLY A 91 -15.38 -12.17 -0.34
C GLY A 91 -14.78 -11.91 -1.72
N LEU A 92 -13.71 -11.11 -1.73
CA LEU A 92 -12.90 -10.81 -2.91
C LEU A 92 -11.62 -11.62 -2.91
N ARG A 93 -11.27 -12.21 -4.04
CA ARG A 93 -9.98 -12.90 -4.25
C ARG A 93 -9.39 -12.46 -5.59
N LEU A 94 -8.06 -12.53 -5.68
CA LEU A 94 -7.39 -12.41 -6.97
C LEU A 94 -7.63 -13.69 -7.78
N THR A 95 -7.72 -13.55 -9.10
CA THR A 95 -7.50 -14.67 -10.03
C THR A 95 -6.00 -14.96 -10.14
N GLU A 96 -5.60 -15.98 -10.89
CA GLU A 96 -4.19 -16.21 -11.22
C GLU A 96 -3.58 -15.01 -11.96
N ALA A 97 -4.29 -14.46 -12.96
CA ALA A 97 -3.87 -13.24 -13.65
C ALA A 97 -3.75 -12.03 -12.70
N GLY A 98 -4.67 -11.91 -11.72
CA GLY A 98 -4.61 -10.90 -10.67
C GLY A 98 -3.40 -11.08 -9.76
N GLU A 99 -3.10 -12.31 -9.36
CA GLU A 99 -1.91 -12.65 -8.58
C GLU A 99 -0.63 -12.30 -9.34
N ASP A 100 -0.59 -12.55 -10.64
CA ASP A 100 0.57 -12.22 -11.48
C ASP A 100 0.75 -10.71 -11.59
N ALA A 101 -0.33 -9.97 -11.89
CA ALA A 101 -0.33 -8.52 -11.92
C ALA A 101 0.13 -7.93 -10.59
N GLY A 102 -0.39 -8.44 -9.46
CA GLY A 102 0.01 -8.03 -8.13
C GLY A 102 1.50 -8.24 -7.84
N ARG A 103 2.10 -9.34 -8.29
CA ARG A 103 3.54 -9.59 -8.11
C ARG A 103 4.37 -8.58 -8.89
N ARG A 104 3.98 -8.29 -10.14
CA ARG A 104 4.70 -7.32 -10.96
C ARG A 104 4.58 -5.89 -10.41
N MET A 105 3.39 -5.49 -9.96
CA MET A 105 3.19 -4.20 -9.29
C MET A 105 4.06 -4.03 -8.03
N LEU A 106 4.14 -5.07 -7.16
CA LEU A 106 5.00 -5.02 -5.98
C LEU A 106 6.49 -4.92 -6.35
N ARG A 107 6.91 -5.62 -7.41
CA ARG A 107 8.28 -5.50 -7.93
C ARG A 107 8.56 -4.09 -8.47
N ALA A 108 7.69 -3.54 -9.31
CA ALA A 108 7.84 -2.18 -9.86
C ALA A 108 7.90 -1.12 -8.74
N ARG A 109 7.05 -1.24 -7.72
CA ARG A 109 7.13 -0.42 -6.51
C ARG A 109 8.50 -0.53 -5.83
N ARG A 110 9.00 -1.76 -5.66
CA ARG A 110 10.28 -2.01 -4.99
C ARG A 110 11.43 -1.38 -5.76
N GLU A 111 11.51 -1.64 -7.07
CA GLU A 111 12.55 -1.10 -7.96
C GLU A 111 12.56 0.45 -7.96
N ALA A 112 11.38 1.07 -8.02
CA ALA A 112 11.25 2.53 -7.96
C ALA A 112 11.81 3.11 -6.64
N LEU A 113 11.50 2.49 -5.50
CA LEU A 113 11.98 2.95 -4.19
C LEU A 113 13.46 2.61 -3.97
N GLU A 114 13.92 1.44 -4.41
CA GLU A 114 15.33 1.03 -4.39
C GLU A 114 16.20 1.99 -5.21
N GLY A 115 15.69 2.52 -6.34
CA GLY A 115 16.37 3.56 -7.11
C GLY A 115 16.55 4.90 -6.37
N VAL A 116 15.72 5.18 -5.35
CA VAL A 116 15.86 6.35 -4.47
C VAL A 116 16.80 6.03 -3.31
N VAL A 117 16.52 4.96 -2.55
CA VAL A 117 17.31 4.63 -1.35
C VAL A 117 18.70 4.12 -1.68
N GLY A 118 18.92 3.55 -2.86
CA GLY A 118 20.22 3.09 -3.35
C GLY A 118 21.22 4.23 -3.61
N ARG A 119 20.78 5.49 -3.54
CA ARG A 119 21.66 6.68 -3.58
C ARG A 119 22.31 6.99 -2.24
N LEU A 120 21.84 6.36 -1.17
CA LEU A 120 22.35 6.55 0.18
C LEU A 120 23.51 5.60 0.44
N SER A 121 24.52 6.07 1.15
CA SER A 121 25.52 5.21 1.78
C SER A 121 24.87 4.34 2.88
N PRO A 122 25.52 3.23 3.30
CA PRO A 122 24.99 2.39 4.38
C PRO A 122 24.70 3.14 5.68
N GLU A 123 25.52 4.14 6.01
CA GLU A 123 25.33 4.98 7.20
C GLU A 123 24.09 5.89 7.08
N GLU A 124 23.88 6.49 5.91
CA GLU A 124 22.71 7.31 5.61
C GLU A 124 21.43 6.47 5.59
N THR A 125 21.48 5.25 5.02
CA THR A 125 20.36 4.29 5.07
C THR A 125 19.97 3.98 6.50
N GLY A 126 20.95 3.67 7.37
CA GLY A 126 20.68 3.42 8.79
C GLY A 126 20.12 4.66 9.52
N SER A 127 20.54 5.85 9.12
CA SER A 127 20.01 7.11 9.67
C SER A 127 18.57 7.36 9.24
N LEU A 128 18.26 7.13 7.96
CA LEU A 128 16.90 7.22 7.44
C LEU A 128 15.98 6.18 8.09
N GLU A 129 16.44 4.94 8.26
CA GLU A 129 15.66 3.90 8.94
C GLU A 129 15.31 4.31 10.37
N ARG A 130 16.28 4.82 11.15
CA ARG A 130 16.03 5.35 12.50
C ARG A 130 15.01 6.48 12.50
N ALA A 131 15.11 7.41 11.55
CA ALA A 131 14.14 8.49 11.41
C ALA A 131 12.74 7.96 11.09
N LEU A 132 12.61 7.03 10.14
CA LEU A 132 11.35 6.38 9.78
C LEU A 132 10.73 5.65 10.97
N ARG A 133 11.52 4.88 11.73
CA ARG A 133 11.06 4.20 12.97
C ARG A 133 10.56 5.18 14.02
N ALA A 134 11.13 6.39 14.09
CA ALA A 134 10.70 7.42 15.03
C ALA A 134 9.41 8.14 14.61
N VAL A 135 9.07 8.21 13.31
CA VAL A 135 7.93 9.02 12.82
C VAL A 135 6.74 8.19 12.32
N LEU A 136 6.97 7.07 11.64
CA LEU A 136 5.91 6.25 11.05
C LEU A 136 4.87 5.75 12.06
N PRO A 137 5.22 5.36 13.31
CA PRO A 137 4.25 5.00 14.35
C PRO A 137 3.21 6.07 14.66
N HIS A 138 3.51 7.34 14.42
CA HIS A 138 2.64 8.46 14.75
C HIS A 138 1.67 8.84 13.63
N LEU A 139 1.75 8.19 12.47
CA LEU A 139 0.86 8.45 11.33
C LEU A 139 -0.52 7.79 11.42
N PRO A 140 -0.65 6.49 11.77
CA PRO A 140 -1.97 5.89 11.92
C PRO A 140 -2.66 6.40 13.20
N GLY A 141 -3.95 6.71 13.10
CA GLY A 141 -4.80 6.98 14.27
C GLY A 141 -5.53 5.74 14.80
N ASP A 142 -5.67 4.73 13.95
CA ASP A 142 -6.36 3.47 14.21
C ASP A 142 -5.88 2.35 13.26
N ARG A 143 -6.42 1.13 13.41
CA ARG A 143 -6.10 0.00 12.52
C ARG A 143 -6.49 0.24 11.06
N THR A 144 -7.55 1.00 10.80
CA THR A 144 -8.05 1.24 9.44
C THR A 144 -7.11 2.18 8.67
N SER A 145 -6.67 3.25 9.32
CA SER A 145 -5.68 4.20 8.80
C SER A 145 -4.31 3.55 8.64
N ALA A 146 -3.90 2.64 9.53
CA ALA A 146 -2.69 1.83 9.34
C ALA A 146 -2.76 0.98 8.06
N ARG A 147 -3.88 0.29 7.82
CA ARG A 147 -4.10 -0.48 6.58
C ARG A 147 -4.07 0.43 5.34
N ARG A 148 -4.60 1.64 5.44
CA ARG A 148 -4.55 2.63 4.36
C ARG A 148 -3.13 3.05 4.05
N ILE A 149 -2.30 3.29 5.06
CA ILE A 149 -0.86 3.62 4.89
C ILE A 149 -0.15 2.45 4.19
N CYS A 150 -0.42 1.21 4.63
CA CYS A 150 0.24 0.02 4.11
C CYS A 150 -0.36 -0.55 2.82
N ARG A 151 -1.38 0.07 2.22
CA ARG A 151 -2.18 -0.51 1.11
C ARG A 151 -1.39 -0.87 -0.16
N LEU A 152 -0.21 -0.30 -0.34
CA LEU A 152 0.69 -0.60 -1.46
C LEU A 152 1.95 -1.37 -1.02
N CYS A 153 2.11 -1.66 0.27
CA CYS A 153 3.31 -2.30 0.79
C CYS A 153 3.42 -3.77 0.36
N GLU A 154 4.65 -4.21 0.21
CA GLU A 154 4.96 -5.63 0.19
C GLU A 154 4.96 -6.17 1.63
N HIS A 155 3.82 -6.71 2.04
CA HIS A 155 3.62 -7.23 3.40
C HIS A 155 4.50 -8.45 3.71
N ALA A 156 5.18 -9.02 2.71
CA ALA A 156 6.17 -10.06 2.92
C ALA A 156 7.46 -9.52 3.56
N VAL A 157 7.76 -8.23 3.39
CA VAL A 157 8.94 -7.54 3.95
C VAL A 157 8.66 -7.07 5.37
N CYS A 158 7.55 -6.37 5.58
CA CYS A 158 7.15 -5.89 6.91
C CYS A 158 6.31 -6.96 7.64
N ARG A 159 6.95 -7.93 8.32
CA ARG A 159 6.28 -8.99 9.07
C ARG A 159 6.49 -8.85 10.58
N GLY A 160 5.42 -9.08 11.36
CA GLY A 160 5.49 -9.07 12.82
C GLY A 160 5.97 -7.74 13.39
N ASP A 161 6.89 -7.82 14.35
CA ASP A 161 7.42 -6.66 15.09
C ASP A 161 8.27 -5.71 14.23
N ASP A 162 8.66 -6.12 13.02
CA ASP A 162 9.38 -5.27 12.08
C ASP A 162 8.51 -4.16 11.47
N CYS A 163 7.17 -4.32 11.52
CA CYS A 163 6.24 -3.34 10.98
C CYS A 163 5.85 -2.27 12.02
N VAL A 164 6.62 -1.19 12.07
CA VAL A 164 6.38 -0.06 12.99
C VAL A 164 5.00 0.59 12.88
N VAL A 165 4.35 0.51 11.71
CA VAL A 165 2.99 1.03 11.50
C VAL A 165 1.93 0.10 12.11
N SER A 166 2.07 -1.22 11.90
CA SER A 166 1.10 -2.20 12.40
C SER A 166 1.16 -2.34 13.92
N VAL A 167 2.38 -2.35 14.49
CA VAL A 167 2.60 -2.40 15.93
C VAL A 167 1.95 -1.20 16.62
N ALA A 168 2.16 0.00 16.09
CA ALA A 168 1.59 1.23 16.64
C ALA A 168 0.05 1.25 16.60
N ALA A 169 -0.55 0.62 15.59
CA ALA A 169 -2.01 0.52 15.46
C ALA A 169 -2.63 -0.63 16.29
N GLY A 170 -1.83 -1.29 17.13
CA GLY A 170 -2.29 -2.26 18.11
C GLY A 170 -2.35 -3.71 17.63
N GLY A 171 -1.57 -4.08 16.61
CA GLY A 171 -1.27 -5.48 16.21
C GLY A 171 -2.48 -6.40 16.11
#